data_AF-A0A7R9CPW5-F1
#
_entry.id   AF-A0A7R9CPW5-F1
#
_cell.length_a   1.000
_cell.length_b   1.000
_cell.length_c   1.000
_cell.angle_alpha   90.00
_cell.angle_beta   90.00
_cell.angle_gamma   90.00
#
_symmetry.space_group_name_H-M   'P 1'
#
loop_
_entity.id
_entity.type
_entity.pdbx_description
1 polymer ?
#
loop_
_entity_poly.entity_id
_entity_poly.type
_entity_poly.pdbx_seq_one_letter_code
_entity_poly.pdbx_strand_id
1 'polypeptide(L)'
;MSGTLVSCYTKYFVGIPISQDSLSENLQCDESRLNQSTHYRSEDKRLESFRTWPYGHLWPPQDMAKAGFYYLQEGDKVQCAFCNGTVGKWEPGDDPLMEHKRHFPNCPFILMHFLVNMSVRRDTCGSTAPCAIQLQSGSSSSPVSTESLAHKDSLPSGDSAGYSKSFSVSSEIVKPQKEAVAKNECQPFLQRFQTSKPMTPYLFEAVEKLLRYLMNRCVKPDLMKCTGPKLLSIDTKKSENLILSKNIDIGFATKRLLGETAITVTERQKLEFIHECRSMLTTMIAKLQEKSPLKQKAVRGLSSLDPCVIQHSPQLAQKRFSFLLEELNHANIINDVLAENAKKEYLHFCNLKKSELQEIFRPCDQFSDEVGLDTIYGSFLIGEANYKHLWEVIKICLVLSHGNATVEGGFSVNKSLLVENMHEKTVIAQRHIHDEIQEAGGIKNIHISKKMLDYVRGARKRYHEYLEMKKQEKSEKDKKKAEKRKLDIQVKDLEGERKKLMMATEEKREAIDVELQELKKKQASLY
;
A
#
# COMPACT_ATOMS: atom_id res chain seq x y z
N MET A 1 14.97 -30.52 -7.06
CA MET A 1 14.35 -29.35 -6.40
C MET A 1 15.34 -28.79 -5.39
N SER A 2 16.37 -28.14 -5.92
CA SER A 2 17.50 -27.61 -5.17
C SER A 2 18.18 -26.62 -6.11
N GLY A 3 18.11 -25.33 -5.82
CA GLY A 3 18.73 -24.36 -6.69
C GLY A 3 18.40 -22.92 -6.33
N THR A 4 19.44 -22.21 -5.87
CA THR A 4 19.66 -20.77 -6.04
C THR A 4 19.27 -19.86 -4.88
N LEU A 5 20.01 -20.01 -3.77
CA LEU A 5 20.25 -18.95 -2.77
C LEU A 5 21.73 -18.52 -2.72
N VAL A 6 22.49 -18.78 -3.79
CA VAL A 6 23.91 -18.40 -3.91
C VAL A 6 24.06 -17.48 -5.12
N SER A 7 23.87 -16.16 -4.94
CA SER A 7 24.35 -15.16 -5.91
C SER A 7 24.44 -13.71 -5.39
N CYS A 8 24.30 -13.42 -4.10
CA CYS A 8 24.40 -12.04 -3.60
C CYS A 8 25.32 -11.91 -2.39
N TYR A 9 26.60 -12.33 -2.49
CA TYR A 9 27.55 -12.17 -1.37
C TYR A 9 29.03 -11.99 -1.78
N THR A 10 29.33 -11.24 -2.85
CA THR A 10 30.74 -10.99 -3.23
C THR A 10 31.07 -9.52 -3.54
N LYS A 11 30.45 -8.55 -2.86
CA LYS A 11 30.88 -7.14 -3.03
C LYS A 11 31.00 -6.27 -1.77
N TYR A 12 30.86 -6.85 -0.59
CA TYR A 12 31.25 -6.18 0.66
C TYR A 12 32.07 -7.19 1.46
N PHE A 13 33.30 -6.84 1.84
CA PHE A 13 34.36 -7.68 2.44
C PHE A 13 35.38 -8.30 1.47
N VAL A 14 36.25 -7.47 0.90
CA VAL A 14 37.70 -7.73 0.97
C VAL A 14 38.35 -6.46 1.52
N GLY A 15 38.94 -6.57 2.71
CA GLY A 15 39.65 -5.47 3.35
C GLY A 15 40.89 -5.08 2.55
N ILE A 16 41.01 -3.80 2.21
CA ILE A 16 42.25 -3.15 1.81
C ILE A 16 42.30 -1.80 2.55
N PRO A 17 43.38 -1.48 3.28
CA PRO A 17 43.55 -0.17 3.88
C PRO A 17 43.98 0.81 2.79
N ILE A 18 43.26 1.93 2.64
CA ILE A 18 43.70 3.04 1.78
C ILE A 18 43.84 4.30 2.64
N SER A 19 45.06 4.79 2.63
CA SER A 19 45.58 6.04 3.18
C SER A 19 44.74 7.26 2.80
N GLN A 20 44.62 8.17 3.77
CA GLN A 20 44.17 9.54 3.57
C GLN A 20 45.08 10.21 2.54
N ASP A 21 44.50 10.60 1.40
CA ASP A 21 44.81 11.80 0.61
C ASP A 21 44.29 11.57 -0.81
N SER A 22 43.18 12.24 -1.15
CA SER A 22 42.69 12.59 -2.51
C SER A 22 41.17 12.43 -2.73
N LEU A 23 40.32 12.78 -1.75
CA LEU A 23 38.88 13.00 -1.98
C LEU A 23 38.46 14.39 -1.47
N SER A 24 39.10 15.42 -2.00
CA SER A 24 38.60 16.79 -1.93
C SER A 24 38.67 17.35 -3.34
N GLU A 25 37.54 17.40 -4.06
CA GLU A 25 37.24 18.50 -5.00
C GLU A 25 35.91 18.39 -5.75
N ASN A 26 35.14 17.28 -5.72
CA ASN A 26 33.94 17.18 -6.58
C ASN A 26 32.60 16.84 -5.90
N LEU A 27 32.47 17.01 -4.57
CA LEU A 27 31.21 16.76 -3.83
C LEU A 27 30.52 18.02 -3.26
N GLN A 28 31.08 19.21 -3.46
CA GLN A 28 30.62 20.40 -2.74
C GLN A 28 29.37 21.11 -3.30
N CYS A 29 28.76 20.63 -4.38
CA CYS A 29 27.62 21.35 -4.98
C CYS A 29 26.22 20.79 -4.67
N ASP A 30 26.08 19.56 -4.14
CA ASP A 30 24.75 18.90 -4.03
C ASP A 30 24.31 18.58 -2.58
N GLU A 31 25.23 18.54 -1.62
CA GLU A 31 24.90 18.27 -0.20
C GLU A 31 24.26 19.48 0.52
N SER A 32 24.46 20.70 -0.02
CA SER A 32 23.96 21.94 0.58
C SER A 32 22.45 22.17 0.37
N ARG A 33 21.84 21.61 -0.69
CA ARG A 33 20.41 21.80 -1.00
C ARG A 33 19.47 20.84 -0.28
N LEU A 34 19.89 19.60 -0.01
CA LEU A 34 19.07 18.66 0.79
C LEU A 34 19.11 19.00 2.29
N ASN A 35 20.22 19.56 2.78
CA ASN A 35 20.45 19.85 4.20
C ASN A 35 19.72 21.12 4.70
N GLN A 36 19.25 21.99 3.81
CA GLN A 36 18.47 23.18 4.19
C GLN A 36 17.00 22.86 4.55
N SER A 37 16.40 21.82 3.97
CA SER A 37 14.98 21.48 4.19
C SER A 37 14.72 20.92 5.59
N THR A 38 15.64 20.14 6.16
CA THR A 38 15.51 19.53 7.49
C THR A 38 15.69 20.54 8.63
N HIS A 39 16.55 21.55 8.44
CA HIS A 39 16.83 22.60 9.42
C HIS A 39 15.60 23.47 9.76
N TYR A 40 14.68 23.64 8.81
CA TYR A 40 13.51 24.52 8.94
C TYR A 40 12.20 23.81 9.33
N ARG A 41 12.29 22.56 9.82
CA ARG A 41 11.11 21.83 10.34
C ARG A 41 10.50 22.48 11.59
N SER A 42 11.32 23.08 12.46
CA SER A 42 10.84 23.84 13.61
C SER A 42 10.35 25.24 13.21
N GLU A 43 9.22 25.68 13.75
CA GLU A 43 8.70 27.04 13.54
C GLU A 43 9.68 28.12 14.01
N ASP A 44 10.34 27.92 15.15
CA ASP A 44 11.34 28.86 15.67
C ASP A 44 12.51 29.03 14.70
N LYS A 45 12.94 27.93 14.07
CA LYS A 45 14.01 27.96 13.05
C LYS A 45 13.56 28.62 11.76
N ARG A 46 12.29 28.47 11.37
CA ARG A 46 11.72 29.24 10.26
C ARG A 46 11.68 30.72 10.59
N LEU A 47 11.24 31.09 11.78
CA LEU A 47 11.18 32.48 12.21
C LEU A 47 12.58 33.13 12.26
N GLU A 48 13.59 32.40 12.75
CA GLU A 48 14.99 32.84 12.74
C GLU A 48 15.50 33.21 11.32
N SER A 49 14.96 32.60 10.26
CA SER A 49 15.37 32.91 8.88
C SER A 49 14.92 34.30 8.41
N PHE A 50 13.91 34.90 9.05
CA PHE A 50 13.34 36.20 8.65
C PHE A 50 14.03 37.41 9.31
N ARG A 51 15.21 37.24 9.96
CA ARG A 51 15.93 38.34 10.63
C ARG A 51 16.18 39.57 9.73
N THR A 52 16.31 39.35 8.44
CA THR A 52 16.62 40.33 7.39
C THR A 52 15.44 40.57 6.45
N TRP A 53 14.23 40.14 6.83
CA TRP A 53 13.03 40.26 6.00
C TRP A 53 12.61 41.73 5.83
N PRO A 54 12.67 42.30 4.62
CA PRO A 54 12.46 43.73 4.41
C PRO A 54 10.97 44.14 4.44
N TYR A 55 10.05 43.17 4.34
CA TYR A 55 8.60 43.42 4.23
C TYR A 55 7.80 43.09 5.49
N GLY A 56 8.46 43.03 6.66
CA GLY A 56 7.83 42.63 7.91
C GLY A 56 6.65 43.49 8.36
N HIS A 57 6.52 44.71 7.82
CA HIS A 57 5.41 45.62 8.09
C HIS A 57 4.12 45.27 7.31
N LEU A 58 4.23 44.58 6.17
CA LEU A 58 3.08 44.10 5.38
C LEU A 58 2.79 42.62 5.66
N TRP A 59 3.84 41.82 5.79
CA TRP A 59 3.73 40.40 6.10
C TRP A 59 4.64 40.04 7.28
N PRO A 60 4.07 39.93 8.49
CA PRO A 60 4.82 39.62 9.68
C PRO A 60 5.60 38.29 9.54
N PRO A 61 6.89 38.25 9.90
CA PRO A 61 7.68 37.03 9.93
C PRO A 61 7.02 35.85 10.66
N GLN A 62 6.26 36.15 11.71
CA GLN A 62 5.53 35.17 12.51
C GLN A 62 4.46 34.47 11.68
N ASP A 63 3.68 35.20 10.88
CA ASP A 63 2.61 34.64 10.08
C ASP A 63 3.17 33.82 8.91
N MET A 64 4.28 34.26 8.34
CA MET A 64 5.02 33.51 7.31
C MET A 64 5.59 32.19 7.87
N ALA A 65 6.27 32.24 9.02
CA ALA A 65 6.83 31.07 9.68
C ALA A 65 5.74 30.07 10.12
N LYS A 66 4.63 30.60 10.65
CA LYS A 66 3.46 29.83 11.06
C LYS A 66 2.71 29.22 9.87
N ALA A 67 2.74 29.84 8.69
CA ALA A 67 2.23 29.25 7.45
C ALA A 67 3.17 28.17 6.85
N GLY A 68 4.28 27.87 7.53
CA GLY A 68 5.21 26.81 7.15
C GLY A 68 6.37 27.27 6.27
N PHE A 69 6.55 28.58 6.07
CA PHE A 69 7.56 29.16 5.20
C PHE A 69 8.83 29.61 5.96
N TYR A 70 9.99 29.53 5.31
CA TYR A 70 11.22 30.20 5.71
C TYR A 70 11.71 31.11 4.59
N TYR A 71 12.45 32.17 4.93
CA TYR A 71 12.94 33.16 3.98
C TYR A 71 14.20 32.69 3.26
N LEU A 72 14.21 32.81 1.93
CA LEU A 72 15.34 32.43 1.08
C LEU A 72 16.45 33.49 0.98
N GLN A 73 16.30 34.63 1.66
CA GLN A 73 17.24 35.76 1.58
C GLN A 73 17.33 36.40 0.19
N GLU A 74 16.34 36.15 -0.67
CA GLU A 74 16.29 36.67 -2.03
C GLU A 74 14.93 37.35 -2.30
N GLY A 75 14.93 38.69 -2.30
CA GLY A 75 13.74 39.49 -2.56
C GLY A 75 12.63 39.24 -1.54
N ASP A 76 11.45 38.85 -2.02
CA ASP A 76 10.30 38.46 -1.19
C ASP A 76 10.02 36.95 -1.23
N LYS A 77 10.99 36.14 -1.70
CA LYS A 77 10.80 34.71 -1.88
C LYS A 77 10.89 33.95 -0.57
N VAL A 78 9.88 33.16 -0.29
CA VAL A 78 9.81 32.26 0.85
C VAL A 78 9.55 30.83 0.38
N GLN A 79 10.06 29.84 1.10
CA GLN A 79 9.92 28.43 0.72
C GLN A 79 9.36 27.61 1.87
N CYS A 80 8.44 26.69 1.55
CA CYS A 80 7.83 25.84 2.56
C CYS A 80 8.79 24.72 2.96
N ALA A 81 8.96 24.49 4.26
CA ALA A 81 9.80 23.41 4.78
C ALA A 81 9.21 21.98 4.56
N PHE A 82 7.94 21.87 4.17
CA PHE A 82 7.21 20.60 4.12
C PHE A 82 6.87 20.13 2.69
N CYS A 83 6.62 21.07 1.77
CA CYS A 83 6.35 20.76 0.37
C CYS A 83 7.41 21.30 -0.59
N ASN A 84 8.40 22.06 -0.08
CA ASN A 84 9.41 22.77 -0.86
C ASN A 84 8.85 23.76 -1.90
N GLY A 85 7.56 24.11 -1.82
CA GLY A 85 6.94 25.12 -2.66
C GLY A 85 7.48 26.52 -2.32
N THR A 86 7.90 27.26 -3.34
CA THR A 86 8.39 28.63 -3.22
C THR A 86 7.30 29.61 -3.66
N VAL A 87 7.06 30.64 -2.85
CA VAL A 87 6.11 31.73 -3.11
C VAL A 87 6.89 33.05 -3.04
N GLY A 88 6.56 33.98 -3.93
CA GLY A 88 7.11 35.34 -3.96
C GLY A 88 6.23 36.21 -4.85
N LYS A 89 6.60 37.48 -5.03
CA LYS A 89 5.76 38.54 -5.60
C LYS A 89 4.46 38.75 -4.81
N TRP A 90 4.60 38.95 -3.51
CA TRP A 90 3.47 39.15 -2.60
C TRP A 90 2.76 40.49 -2.87
N GLU A 91 1.42 40.47 -2.88
CA GLU A 91 0.58 41.65 -3.06
C GLU A 91 -0.06 42.08 -1.73
N PRO A 92 -0.21 43.40 -1.46
CA PRO A 92 -0.81 43.86 -0.21
C PRO A 92 -2.21 43.27 0.01
N GLY A 93 -2.39 42.52 1.09
CA GLY A 93 -3.62 41.80 1.41
C GLY A 93 -3.53 40.27 1.28
N ASP A 94 -2.44 39.74 0.72
CA ASP A 94 -2.19 38.30 0.66
C ASP A 94 -2.01 37.71 2.05
N ASP A 95 -2.75 36.64 2.35
CA ASP A 95 -2.59 35.84 3.56
C ASP A 95 -1.63 34.66 3.28
N PRO A 96 -0.52 34.52 4.04
CA PRO A 96 0.49 33.51 3.78
C PRO A 96 -0.04 32.08 3.75
N LEU A 97 -0.97 31.74 4.64
CA LEU A 97 -1.52 30.40 4.73
C LEU A 97 -2.50 30.11 3.58
N MET A 98 -3.30 31.09 3.20
CA MET A 98 -4.24 30.98 2.08
C MET A 98 -3.49 30.89 0.75
N GLU A 99 -2.42 31.65 0.55
CA GLU A 99 -1.63 31.61 -0.68
C GLU A 99 -0.83 30.31 -0.78
N HIS A 100 -0.34 29.79 0.35
CA HIS A 100 0.22 28.44 0.43
C HIS A 100 -0.80 27.37 0.02
N LYS A 101 -2.03 27.43 0.54
CA LYS A 101 -3.10 26.49 0.15
C LYS A 101 -3.48 26.63 -1.32
N ARG A 102 -3.52 27.85 -1.85
CA ARG A 102 -3.91 28.14 -3.23
C ARG A 102 -2.92 27.55 -4.22
N HIS A 103 -1.62 27.77 -4.00
CA HIS A 103 -0.57 27.29 -4.91
C HIS A 103 -0.17 25.83 -4.66
N PHE A 104 -0.20 25.37 -3.42
CA PHE A 104 0.22 24.02 -3.04
C PHE A 104 -0.86 23.30 -2.19
N PRO A 105 -2.06 23.03 -2.76
CA PRO A 105 -3.20 22.48 -2.02
C PRO A 105 -2.95 21.07 -1.46
N ASN A 106 -1.97 20.34 -1.99
CA ASN A 106 -1.59 19.00 -1.55
C ASN A 106 -0.38 19.01 -0.60
N CYS A 107 0.07 20.18 -0.14
CA CYS A 107 1.14 20.27 0.84
C CYS A 107 0.76 19.53 2.14
N PRO A 108 1.61 18.63 2.67
CA PRO A 108 1.33 17.90 3.92
C PRO A 108 0.99 18.84 5.10
N PHE A 109 1.67 19.99 5.18
CA PHE A 109 1.42 21.02 6.19
C PHE A 109 0.02 21.63 6.08
N ILE A 110 -0.40 22.01 4.86
CA ILE A 110 -1.72 22.59 4.60
C ILE A 110 -2.83 21.57 4.86
N LEU A 111 -2.67 20.34 4.36
CA LEU A 111 -3.63 19.28 4.59
C LEU A 111 -3.85 19.05 6.09
N MET A 112 -2.77 19.01 6.89
CA MET A 112 -2.88 18.86 8.35
C MET A 112 -3.51 20.09 9.02
N HIS A 113 -3.07 21.30 8.68
CA HIS A 113 -3.54 22.55 9.31
C HIS A 113 -5.05 22.79 9.14
N PHE A 114 -5.63 22.46 7.98
CA PHE A 114 -7.06 22.62 7.75
C PHE A 114 -7.90 21.45 8.32
N LEU A 115 -7.34 20.25 8.46
CA LEU A 115 -8.04 19.12 9.09
C LEU A 115 -8.20 19.32 10.61
N VAL A 116 -7.21 19.91 11.29
CA VAL A 116 -7.25 20.16 12.74
C VAL A 116 -8.13 21.36 13.10
N ASN A 117 -8.16 22.40 12.26
CA ASN A 117 -8.93 23.63 12.54
C ASN A 117 -10.44 23.54 12.25
N MET A 118 -10.92 22.51 11.54
CA MET A 118 -12.36 22.26 11.39
C MET A 118 -13.02 21.77 12.70
N SER A 119 -12.25 21.48 13.76
CA SER A 119 -12.76 21.10 15.07
C SER A 119 -12.92 22.27 16.07
N VAL A 120 -12.58 23.52 15.71
CA VAL A 120 -12.51 24.65 16.68
C VAL A 120 -13.39 25.86 16.34
N ARG A 121 -14.13 25.89 15.22
CA ARG A 121 -15.13 26.96 15.01
C ARG A 121 -16.46 26.60 15.66
N ARG A 122 -16.61 26.94 16.94
CA ARG A 122 -17.91 27.16 17.57
C ARG A 122 -17.96 28.58 18.09
N ASP A 123 -18.98 29.29 17.64
CA ASP A 123 -19.21 30.71 17.80
C ASP A 123 -19.20 31.18 19.26
N THR A 124 -18.60 32.34 19.48
CA THR A 124 -18.85 33.17 20.66
C THR A 124 -20.20 33.86 20.53
N CYS A 125 -21.20 33.35 21.25
CA CYS A 125 -22.37 34.07 21.75
C CYS A 125 -23.02 33.11 22.78
N GLY A 126 -23.06 33.38 24.08
CA GLY A 126 -23.71 34.52 24.72
C GLY A 126 -24.94 34.00 25.48
N SER A 127 -24.78 33.80 26.80
CA SER A 127 -25.82 33.77 27.85
C SER A 127 -26.64 32.48 28.15
N THR A 128 -26.44 32.08 29.42
CA THR A 128 -27.41 31.55 30.42
C THR A 128 -28.06 30.17 30.28
N ALA A 129 -27.48 29.23 31.03
CA ALA A 129 -28.12 28.34 32.03
C ALA A 129 -29.09 27.21 31.58
N PRO A 130 -29.13 26.09 32.34
CA PRO A 130 -29.29 24.75 31.78
C PRO A 130 -30.61 24.06 32.17
N CYS A 131 -31.03 23.03 31.43
CA CYS A 131 -31.79 21.95 32.07
C CYS A 131 -31.69 20.62 31.33
N ALA A 132 -31.72 19.57 32.14
CA ALA A 132 -31.48 18.17 31.87
C ALA A 132 -32.73 17.43 31.35
N ILE A 133 -32.49 16.33 30.62
CA ILE A 133 -33.10 14.98 30.69
C ILE A 133 -34.64 14.92 30.88
N GLN A 134 -35.45 14.33 30.00
CA GLN A 134 -35.84 12.90 29.93
C GLN A 134 -36.78 12.72 28.70
N LEU A 135 -36.58 11.76 27.78
CA LEU A 135 -37.21 10.43 27.73
C LEU A 135 -38.73 10.38 27.99
N GLN A 136 -39.56 10.21 26.94
CA GLN A 136 -40.34 8.96 26.66
C GLN A 136 -41.48 9.10 25.61
N SER A 137 -41.54 8.07 24.76
CA SER A 137 -42.64 7.35 24.09
C SER A 137 -44.09 7.86 23.98
N GLY A 138 -44.71 7.51 22.83
CA GLY A 138 -46.15 7.17 22.68
C GLY A 138 -46.95 8.21 21.89
N SER A 139 -47.25 8.03 20.60
CA SER A 139 -48.27 7.16 19.97
C SER A 139 -49.54 7.94 19.56
N SER A 140 -49.89 7.87 18.26
CA SER A 140 -51.22 8.03 17.63
C SER A 140 -52.00 9.33 17.93
N SER A 141 -52.68 10.03 17.02
CA SER A 141 -53.34 9.67 15.77
C SER A 141 -53.77 10.97 15.06
N SER A 142 -53.79 10.90 13.73
CA SER A 142 -54.45 11.69 12.67
C SER A 142 -55.76 12.44 13.02
N PRO A 143 -56.44 13.07 12.04
CA PRO A 143 -56.05 14.00 10.97
C PRO A 143 -57.00 15.23 10.97
N VAL A 144 -57.01 16.05 9.91
CA VAL A 144 -58.11 16.87 9.32
C VAL A 144 -57.48 18.15 8.76
N SER A 145 -57.26 18.27 7.44
CA SER A 145 -58.19 18.66 6.37
C SER A 145 -57.81 20.08 5.92
N THR A 146 -57.14 20.20 4.78
CA THR A 146 -57.67 20.59 3.45
C THR A 146 -57.94 22.07 3.27
N GLU A 147 -57.61 22.50 2.05
CA GLU A 147 -57.93 23.73 1.31
C GLU A 147 -56.80 24.75 1.25
N SER A 148 -56.52 25.40 0.13
CA SER A 148 -56.85 25.25 -1.29
C SER A 148 -56.08 26.39 -2.04
N LEU A 149 -56.15 26.38 -3.37
CA LEU A 149 -55.94 27.52 -4.31
C LEU A 149 -54.53 27.80 -4.89
N ALA A 150 -54.26 27.11 -6.01
CA ALA A 150 -54.11 27.65 -7.37
C ALA A 150 -53.43 29.01 -7.65
N HIS A 151 -52.40 28.99 -8.53
CA HIS A 151 -52.26 29.78 -9.78
C HIS A 151 -50.99 29.31 -10.53
N LYS A 152 -51.11 28.57 -11.64
CA LYS A 152 -50.95 28.98 -13.06
C LYS A 152 -49.81 29.98 -13.33
N ASP A 153 -48.80 29.54 -14.09
CA ASP A 153 -48.52 30.11 -15.43
C ASP A 153 -47.50 29.27 -16.25
N SER A 154 -48.03 28.71 -17.34
CA SER A 154 -47.60 28.77 -18.74
C SER A 154 -46.09 28.75 -19.13
N LEU A 155 -45.68 27.64 -19.75
CA LEU A 155 -44.54 27.53 -20.68
C LEU A 155 -45.07 27.44 -22.13
N PRO A 156 -44.37 27.96 -23.15
CA PRO A 156 -44.63 27.60 -24.53
C PRO A 156 -43.80 26.39 -24.97
N SER A 157 -44.46 25.62 -25.82
CA SER A 157 -44.06 24.45 -26.59
C SER A 157 -42.91 24.68 -27.57
N GLY A 158 -42.12 23.64 -27.81
CA GLY A 158 -41.25 23.49 -28.99
C GLY A 158 -40.68 22.08 -29.08
N ASP A 159 -41.20 21.30 -30.01
CA ASP A 159 -40.89 19.89 -30.29
C ASP A 159 -39.42 19.61 -30.61
N SER A 160 -38.92 18.44 -30.20
CA SER A 160 -38.34 17.46 -31.14
C SER A 160 -37.86 16.19 -30.45
N ALA A 161 -38.50 15.10 -30.89
CA ALA A 161 -38.05 13.71 -30.96
C ALA A 161 -36.62 13.36 -30.49
N GLY A 162 -36.57 12.45 -29.51
CA GLY A 162 -35.94 11.14 -29.72
C GLY A 162 -34.42 11.05 -29.68
N TYR A 163 -33.87 10.88 -28.47
CA TYR A 163 -32.78 9.92 -28.25
C TYR A 163 -32.80 9.43 -26.80
N SER A 164 -33.56 8.37 -26.53
CA SER A 164 -33.51 7.64 -25.27
C SER A 164 -32.18 6.89 -25.16
N LYS A 165 -31.15 7.60 -24.69
CA LYS A 165 -29.92 6.98 -24.19
C LYS A 165 -30.26 6.40 -22.81
N SER A 166 -30.48 5.09 -22.74
CA SER A 166 -30.52 4.36 -21.48
C SER A 166 -29.17 4.50 -20.78
N PHE A 167 -29.10 5.44 -19.84
CA PHE A 167 -27.91 5.78 -19.09
C PHE A 167 -27.78 4.80 -17.92
N SER A 168 -26.81 3.88 -17.99
CA SER A 168 -26.61 2.87 -16.94
C SER A 168 -25.89 3.49 -15.73
N VAL A 169 -26.65 3.75 -14.65
CA VAL A 169 -26.22 4.26 -13.34
C VAL A 169 -24.99 3.54 -12.76
N SER A 170 -24.76 2.29 -13.14
CA SER A 170 -23.66 1.45 -12.65
C SER A 170 -22.25 1.97 -13.00
N SER A 171 -22.05 2.65 -14.13
CA SER A 171 -20.67 2.99 -14.57
C SER A 171 -20.07 4.23 -13.90
N GLU A 172 -20.89 5.20 -13.49
CA GLU A 172 -20.43 6.46 -12.90
C GLU A 172 -20.26 6.39 -11.38
N ILE A 173 -20.98 5.51 -10.67
CA ILE A 173 -20.90 5.38 -9.20
C ILE A 173 -19.91 4.27 -8.78
N VAL A 174 -19.76 3.21 -9.58
CA VAL A 174 -18.83 2.10 -9.29
C VAL A 174 -17.36 2.50 -9.43
N LYS A 175 -17.02 3.43 -10.33
CA LYS A 175 -15.67 3.97 -10.49
C LYS A 175 -15.18 4.70 -9.22
N PRO A 176 -15.90 5.71 -8.69
CA PRO A 176 -15.53 6.42 -7.47
C PRO A 176 -15.31 5.50 -6.26
N GLN A 177 -16.11 4.45 -6.08
CA GLN A 177 -15.94 3.58 -4.91
C GLN A 177 -14.76 2.60 -5.06
N LYS A 178 -14.56 2.00 -6.24
CA LYS A 178 -13.35 1.20 -6.51
C LYS A 178 -12.09 2.03 -6.37
N GLU A 179 -12.13 3.27 -6.88
CA GLU A 179 -11.05 4.24 -6.76
C GLU A 179 -10.85 4.70 -5.31
N ALA A 180 -11.92 4.95 -4.54
CA ALA A 180 -11.81 5.37 -3.14
C ALA A 180 -11.26 4.28 -2.23
N VAL A 181 -11.68 3.02 -2.38
CA VAL A 181 -11.12 1.90 -1.60
C VAL A 181 -9.65 1.67 -1.95
N ALA A 182 -9.32 1.67 -3.25
CA ALA A 182 -7.93 1.54 -3.69
C ALA A 182 -7.06 2.71 -3.19
N LYS A 183 -7.54 3.96 -3.33
CA LYS A 183 -6.79 5.20 -3.08
C LYS A 183 -6.72 5.60 -1.61
N ASN A 184 -7.72 5.28 -0.78
CA ASN A 184 -7.72 5.70 0.62
C ASN A 184 -7.29 4.58 1.57
N GLU A 185 -7.46 3.32 1.19
CA GLU A 185 -7.33 2.19 2.13
C GLU A 185 -6.10 1.35 1.81
N CYS A 186 -5.86 1.05 0.53
CA CYS A 186 -4.69 0.28 0.11
C CYS A 186 -3.48 1.19 -0.17
N GLN A 187 -3.69 2.38 -0.74
CA GLN A 187 -2.60 3.29 -1.12
C GLN A 187 -1.67 3.69 0.03
N PRO A 188 -2.16 4.04 1.25
CA PRO A 188 -1.24 4.40 2.33
C PRO A 188 -0.35 3.24 2.75
N PHE A 189 -0.90 2.01 2.74
CA PHE A 189 -0.12 0.80 2.94
C PHE A 189 0.93 0.65 1.83
N LEU A 190 0.55 0.73 0.56
CA LEU A 190 1.47 0.58 -0.56
C LEU A 190 2.60 1.62 -0.54
N GLN A 191 2.27 2.90 -0.29
CA GLN A 191 3.25 3.98 -0.20
C GLN A 191 4.23 3.76 0.94
N ARG A 192 3.76 3.30 2.11
CA ARG A 192 4.60 3.05 3.28
C ARG A 192 5.66 1.97 3.02
N PHE A 193 5.36 0.96 2.21
CA PHE A 193 6.29 -0.14 1.91
C PHE A 193 7.11 0.10 0.63
N GLN A 194 6.82 1.15 -0.14
CA GLN A 194 7.61 1.57 -1.30
C GLN A 194 8.81 2.46 -0.90
N THR A 195 9.73 1.90 -0.11
CA THR A 195 10.92 2.61 0.37
C THR A 195 12.14 1.68 0.39
N SER A 196 13.34 2.27 0.35
CA SER A 196 14.60 1.53 0.51
C SER A 196 14.86 1.12 1.96
N LYS A 197 14.08 1.63 2.92
CA LYS A 197 14.24 1.37 4.35
C LYS A 197 13.83 -0.06 4.73
N PRO A 198 14.33 -0.59 5.86
CA PRO A 198 13.97 -1.91 6.32
C PRO A 198 12.56 -1.94 6.94
N MET A 199 11.54 -2.18 6.11
CA MET A 199 10.13 -2.12 6.52
C MET A 199 9.55 -3.43 7.05
N THR A 200 10.26 -4.56 6.90
CA THR A 200 9.72 -5.87 7.28
C THR A 200 9.32 -5.99 8.76
N PRO A 201 10.01 -5.37 9.74
CA PRO A 201 9.55 -5.34 11.13
C PRO A 201 8.12 -4.79 11.31
N TYR A 202 7.69 -3.85 10.47
CA TYR A 202 6.36 -3.25 10.52
C TYR A 202 5.29 -4.04 9.74
N LEU A 203 5.68 -5.02 8.92
CA LEU A 203 4.79 -5.68 7.97
C LEU A 203 3.63 -6.41 8.65
N PHE A 204 3.90 -7.08 9.78
CA PHE A 204 2.88 -7.81 10.52
C PHE A 204 1.76 -6.87 10.98
N GLU A 205 2.11 -5.79 11.68
CA GLU A 205 1.14 -4.84 12.23
C GLU A 205 0.42 -4.08 11.11
N ALA A 206 1.13 -3.72 10.04
CA ALA A 206 0.54 -3.01 8.91
C ALA A 206 -0.49 -3.87 8.15
N VAL A 207 -0.20 -5.15 7.90
CA VAL A 207 -1.15 -6.06 7.25
C VAL A 207 -2.34 -6.36 8.17
N GLU A 208 -2.10 -6.55 9.48
CA GLU A 208 -3.20 -6.72 10.45
C GLU A 208 -4.13 -5.50 10.46
N LYS A 209 -3.57 -4.28 10.50
CA LYS A 209 -4.36 -3.03 10.46
C LYS A 209 -5.14 -2.89 9.16
N LEU A 210 -4.52 -3.15 8.00
CA LEU A 210 -5.20 -3.10 6.70
C LEU A 210 -6.37 -4.10 6.65
N LEU A 211 -6.12 -5.34 7.07
CA LEU A 211 -7.14 -6.38 7.08
C LEU A 211 -8.30 -6.03 8.02
N ARG A 212 -7.99 -5.55 9.24
CA ARG A 212 -8.99 -5.09 10.20
C ARG A 212 -9.81 -3.93 9.68
N TYR A 213 -9.16 -2.95 9.05
CA TYR A 213 -9.84 -1.79 8.47
C TYR A 213 -10.87 -2.23 7.42
N LEU A 214 -10.47 -3.09 6.47
CA LEU A 214 -11.37 -3.61 5.44
C LEU A 214 -12.51 -4.44 6.04
N MET A 215 -12.19 -5.32 7.00
CA MET A 215 -13.18 -6.19 7.63
C MET A 215 -14.19 -5.41 8.47
N ASN A 216 -13.80 -4.34 9.17
CA ASN A 216 -14.73 -3.51 9.96
C ASN A 216 -15.86 -2.90 9.11
N ARG A 217 -15.71 -2.82 7.79
CA ARG A 217 -16.73 -2.27 6.88
C ARG A 217 -17.84 -3.25 6.53
N CYS A 218 -17.61 -4.56 6.69
CA CYS A 218 -18.57 -5.57 6.24
C CYS A 218 -18.72 -6.80 7.17
N VAL A 219 -17.82 -6.99 8.14
CA VAL A 219 -17.82 -8.10 9.12
C VAL A 219 -18.45 -7.63 10.43
N LYS A 220 -19.17 -8.52 11.12
CA LYS A 220 -19.81 -8.17 12.38
C LYS A 220 -18.79 -7.85 13.49
N PRO A 221 -19.05 -6.85 14.36
CA PRO A 221 -18.10 -6.41 15.38
C PRO A 221 -17.70 -7.48 16.41
N ASP A 222 -18.58 -8.43 16.71
CA ASP A 222 -18.34 -9.55 17.63
C ASP A 222 -17.20 -10.47 17.18
N LEU A 223 -17.07 -10.67 15.86
CA LEU A 223 -16.00 -11.47 15.26
C LEU A 223 -14.67 -10.71 15.19
N MET A 224 -14.71 -9.37 15.20
CA MET A 224 -13.53 -8.50 15.09
C MET A 224 -12.71 -8.37 16.37
N LYS A 225 -13.09 -9.06 17.46
CA LYS A 225 -12.35 -9.07 18.74
C LYS A 225 -11.02 -9.83 18.69
N CYS A 226 -10.80 -10.67 17.68
CA CYS A 226 -9.56 -11.42 17.54
C CYS A 226 -8.43 -10.57 16.91
N THR A 227 -7.18 -11.00 17.07
CA THR A 227 -5.98 -10.30 16.58
C THR A 227 -5.02 -11.23 15.84
N GLY A 228 -4.14 -10.65 15.03
CA GLY A 228 -3.10 -11.34 14.28
C GLY A 228 -3.64 -12.46 13.38
N PRO A 229 -3.05 -13.66 13.40
CA PRO A 229 -3.44 -14.75 12.49
C PRO A 229 -4.89 -15.22 12.65
N LYS A 230 -5.53 -14.97 13.79
CA LYS A 230 -6.94 -15.35 14.02
C LYS A 230 -7.91 -14.56 13.11
N LEU A 231 -7.51 -13.40 12.61
CA LEU A 231 -8.31 -12.67 11.61
C LEU A 231 -8.42 -13.44 10.29
N LEU A 232 -7.46 -14.32 9.99
CA LEU A 232 -7.43 -15.12 8.76
C LEU A 232 -8.46 -16.26 8.78
N SER A 233 -8.97 -16.66 9.95
CA SER A 233 -9.97 -17.72 10.06
C SER A 233 -11.42 -17.24 9.91
N ILE A 234 -11.64 -15.93 9.85
CA ILE A 234 -12.99 -15.38 9.66
C ILE A 234 -13.39 -15.57 8.20
N ASP A 235 -14.38 -16.43 7.96
CA ASP A 235 -14.91 -16.71 6.63
C ASP A 235 -15.88 -15.61 6.20
N THR A 236 -15.44 -14.74 5.29
CA THR A 236 -16.23 -13.65 4.72
C THR A 236 -17.21 -14.10 3.63
N LYS A 237 -17.27 -15.39 3.28
CA LYS A 237 -18.28 -15.94 2.37
C LYS A 237 -19.59 -16.26 3.09
N LYS A 238 -19.54 -16.55 4.39
CA LYS A 238 -20.72 -16.84 5.18
C LYS A 238 -21.50 -15.56 5.49
N SER A 239 -22.77 -15.53 5.11
CA SER A 239 -23.66 -14.40 5.40
C SER A 239 -23.81 -14.12 6.89
N GLU A 240 -23.72 -15.16 7.74
CA GLU A 240 -23.81 -15.04 9.20
C GLU A 240 -22.68 -14.22 9.84
N ASN A 241 -21.52 -14.13 9.17
CA ASN A 241 -20.36 -13.38 9.66
C ASN A 241 -20.39 -11.90 9.25
N LEU A 242 -21.30 -11.52 8.38
CA LEU A 242 -21.35 -10.22 7.75
C LEU A 242 -22.46 -9.36 8.33
N ILE A 243 -22.25 -8.04 8.32
CA ILE A 243 -23.33 -7.09 8.63
C ILE A 243 -24.36 -7.05 7.50
N LEU A 244 -25.57 -6.60 7.83
CA LEU A 244 -26.63 -6.41 6.85
C LEU A 244 -26.18 -5.42 5.77
N SER A 245 -26.56 -5.65 4.51
CA SER A 245 -26.13 -4.83 3.37
C SER A 245 -26.36 -3.34 3.62
N LYS A 246 -27.53 -2.95 4.13
CA LYS A 246 -27.87 -1.57 4.48
C LYS A 246 -26.91 -0.86 5.46
N ASN A 247 -26.16 -1.62 6.25
CA ASN A 247 -25.23 -1.11 7.26
C ASN A 247 -23.76 -1.14 6.78
N ILE A 248 -23.50 -1.58 5.55
CA ILE A 248 -22.14 -1.60 5.00
C ILE A 248 -21.61 -0.18 4.92
N ASP A 249 -20.40 0.02 5.44
CA ASP A 249 -19.76 1.31 5.31
C ASP A 249 -19.22 1.48 3.89
N ILE A 250 -19.96 2.15 3.02
CA ILE A 250 -19.56 2.49 1.65
C ILE A 250 -18.71 3.77 1.54
N GLY A 251 -18.38 4.39 2.68
CA GLY A 251 -17.56 5.60 2.76
C GLY A 251 -18.37 6.89 2.61
N PHE A 252 -17.82 7.98 3.14
CA PHE A 252 -18.51 9.28 3.23
C PHE A 252 -18.89 9.86 1.86
N ALA A 253 -17.93 9.90 0.91
CA ALA A 253 -18.16 10.47 -0.42
C ALA A 253 -19.28 9.74 -1.17
N THR A 254 -19.29 8.41 -1.12
CA THR A 254 -20.32 7.60 -1.78
C THR A 254 -21.68 7.75 -1.10
N LYS A 255 -21.73 7.79 0.25
CA LYS A 255 -22.97 8.06 1.00
C LYS A 255 -23.59 9.39 0.59
N ARG A 256 -22.77 10.44 0.40
CA ARG A 256 -23.23 11.75 -0.06
C ARG A 256 -23.80 11.69 -1.48
N LEU A 257 -23.07 11.11 -2.43
CA LEU A 257 -23.51 10.99 -3.82
C LEU A 257 -24.81 10.20 -3.98
N LEU A 258 -25.04 9.17 -3.17
CA LEU A 258 -26.29 8.41 -3.16
C LEU A 258 -27.47 9.15 -2.53
N GLY A 259 -27.21 10.23 -1.78
CA GLY A 259 -28.20 11.10 -1.17
C GLY A 259 -28.46 12.40 -1.94
N GLU A 260 -27.65 12.73 -2.95
CA GLU A 260 -27.82 13.92 -3.78
C GLU A 260 -29.03 13.76 -4.72
N THR A 261 -29.94 14.74 -4.70
CA THR A 261 -31.22 14.74 -5.44
C THR A 261 -31.08 14.83 -6.96
N ALA A 262 -29.87 15.12 -7.46
CA ALA A 262 -29.57 15.20 -8.89
C ALA A 262 -29.55 13.83 -9.60
N ILE A 263 -29.49 12.72 -8.84
CA ILE A 263 -29.51 11.37 -9.40
C ILE A 263 -30.79 10.67 -8.90
N THR A 264 -31.75 10.45 -9.80
CA THR A 264 -32.95 9.64 -9.53
C THR A 264 -32.59 8.15 -9.48
N VAL A 265 -31.98 7.73 -8.37
CA VAL A 265 -31.67 6.32 -8.09
C VAL A 265 -32.80 5.68 -7.30
N THR A 266 -33.35 4.58 -7.80
CA THR A 266 -34.36 3.79 -7.04
C THR A 266 -33.73 3.12 -5.83
N GLU A 267 -34.51 2.88 -4.77
CA GLU A 267 -34.03 2.14 -3.58
C GLU A 267 -33.49 0.74 -3.92
N ARG A 268 -34.07 0.10 -4.95
CA ARG A 268 -33.57 -1.18 -5.47
C ARG A 268 -32.15 -1.06 -6.03
N GLN A 269 -31.88 -0.05 -6.85
CA GLN A 269 -30.55 0.19 -7.41
C GLN A 269 -29.52 0.55 -6.33
N LYS A 270 -29.93 1.31 -5.29
CA LYS A 270 -29.07 1.58 -4.13
C LYS A 270 -28.69 0.28 -3.41
N LEU A 271 -29.65 -0.60 -3.16
CA LEU A 271 -29.40 -1.90 -2.53
C LEU A 271 -28.54 -2.83 -3.39
N GLU A 272 -28.77 -2.88 -4.70
CA GLU A 272 -27.94 -3.63 -5.65
C GLU A 272 -26.48 -3.13 -5.63
N PHE A 273 -26.27 -1.80 -5.67
CA PHE A 273 -24.95 -1.20 -5.57
C PHE A 273 -24.25 -1.53 -4.25
N ILE A 274 -24.95 -1.42 -3.12
CA ILE A 274 -24.41 -1.77 -1.80
C ILE A 274 -24.03 -3.26 -1.74
N HIS A 275 -24.80 -4.13 -2.40
CA HIS A 275 -24.46 -5.54 -2.52
C HIS A 275 -23.18 -5.78 -3.35
N GLU A 276 -23.01 -5.06 -4.46
CA GLU A 276 -21.78 -5.09 -5.25
C GLU A 276 -20.56 -4.64 -4.43
N CYS A 277 -20.72 -3.58 -3.62
CA CYS A 277 -19.70 -3.10 -2.71
C CYS A 277 -19.31 -4.14 -1.67
N ARG A 278 -20.32 -4.87 -1.13
CA ARG A 278 -20.07 -6.01 -0.24
C ARG A 278 -19.23 -7.06 -0.94
N SER A 279 -19.63 -7.46 -2.14
CA SER A 279 -18.97 -8.50 -2.93
C SER A 279 -17.51 -8.13 -3.23
N MET A 280 -17.27 -6.86 -3.56
CA MET A 280 -15.91 -6.34 -3.74
C MET A 280 -15.08 -6.44 -2.46
N LEU A 281 -15.60 -5.95 -1.33
CA LEU A 281 -14.89 -5.98 -0.04
C LEU A 281 -14.58 -7.41 0.40
N THR A 282 -15.56 -8.32 0.35
CA THR A 282 -15.35 -9.73 0.73
C THR A 282 -14.36 -10.43 -0.19
N THR A 283 -14.38 -10.12 -1.49
CA THR A 283 -13.40 -10.65 -2.45
C THR A 283 -11.98 -10.15 -2.15
N MET A 284 -11.82 -8.84 -1.87
CA MET A 284 -10.53 -8.26 -1.48
C MET A 284 -10.01 -8.87 -0.19
N ILE A 285 -10.85 -8.97 0.84
CA ILE A 285 -10.50 -9.57 2.13
C ILE A 285 -10.08 -11.03 1.92
N ALA A 286 -10.84 -11.82 1.16
CA ALA A 286 -10.51 -13.21 0.87
C ALA A 286 -9.15 -13.34 0.16
N LYS A 287 -8.85 -12.45 -0.77
CA LYS A 287 -7.55 -12.42 -1.47
C LYS A 287 -6.39 -12.04 -0.54
N LEU A 288 -6.59 -11.04 0.32
CA LEU A 288 -5.62 -10.68 1.35
C LEU A 288 -5.41 -11.82 2.34
N GLN A 289 -6.47 -12.50 2.79
CA GLN A 289 -6.39 -13.67 3.66
C GLN A 289 -5.66 -14.84 2.96
N GLU A 290 -5.88 -15.07 1.67
CA GLU A 290 -5.26 -16.14 0.88
C GLU A 290 -3.73 -16.01 0.87
N LYS A 291 -3.21 -14.81 0.60
CA LYS A 291 -1.78 -14.52 0.44
C LYS A 291 -1.15 -13.74 1.61
N SER A 292 -1.82 -13.71 2.76
CA SER A 292 -1.39 -12.86 3.89
C SER A 292 -0.01 -13.27 4.44
N PRO A 293 0.92 -12.31 4.61
CA PRO A 293 2.14 -12.49 5.40
C PRO A 293 1.88 -12.89 6.85
N LEU A 294 0.69 -12.62 7.40
CA LEU A 294 0.29 -13.00 8.76
C LEU A 294 0.29 -14.53 8.98
N LYS A 295 0.27 -15.33 7.91
CA LYS A 295 0.44 -16.80 7.98
C LYS A 295 1.87 -17.21 8.33
N GLN A 296 2.85 -16.37 8.03
CA GLN A 296 4.26 -16.69 8.16
C GLN A 296 4.75 -16.40 9.58
N LYS A 297 5.31 -17.41 10.24
CA LYS A 297 5.89 -17.28 11.57
C LYS A 297 7.05 -16.29 11.59
N ALA A 298 7.89 -16.30 10.55
CA ALA A 298 8.99 -15.36 10.37
C ALA A 298 8.52 -13.88 10.39
N VAL A 299 7.46 -13.54 9.65
CA VAL A 299 6.90 -12.17 9.63
C VAL A 299 6.40 -11.75 11.01
N ARG A 300 5.74 -12.66 11.73
CA ARG A 300 5.33 -12.43 13.12
C ARG A 300 6.54 -12.26 14.05
N GLY A 301 7.59 -13.06 13.84
CA GLY A 301 8.83 -12.96 14.59
C GLY A 301 9.54 -11.63 14.37
N LEU A 302 9.63 -11.17 13.12
CA LEU A 302 10.27 -9.91 12.74
C LEU A 302 9.62 -8.69 13.40
N SER A 303 8.32 -8.75 13.68
CA SER A 303 7.64 -7.68 14.43
C SER A 303 8.07 -7.54 15.89
N SER A 304 8.93 -8.43 16.40
CA SER A 304 9.64 -8.17 17.66
C SER A 304 10.51 -6.92 17.55
N LEU A 305 11.10 -6.65 16.39
CA LEU A 305 11.98 -5.50 16.16
C LEU A 305 11.23 -4.17 15.93
N ASP A 306 9.90 -4.17 15.99
CA ASP A 306 9.09 -2.95 15.91
C ASP A 306 9.20 -2.17 17.23
N PRO A 307 9.68 -0.91 17.21
CA PRO A 307 9.78 -0.07 18.41
C PRO A 307 8.47 0.04 19.20
N CYS A 308 7.33 0.08 18.52
CA CYS A 308 6.03 0.16 19.18
C CYS A 308 5.73 -1.11 19.98
N VAL A 309 6.10 -2.28 19.46
CA VAL A 309 5.91 -3.57 20.15
C VAL A 309 6.83 -3.66 21.36
N ILE A 310 8.08 -3.22 21.24
CA ILE A 310 9.06 -3.22 22.33
C ILE A 310 8.62 -2.28 23.46
N GLN A 311 8.24 -1.04 23.12
CA GLN A 311 7.89 -0.02 24.12
C GLN A 311 6.56 -0.29 24.84
N HIS A 312 5.55 -0.84 24.14
CA HIS A 312 4.21 -1.03 24.72
C HIS A 312 3.95 -2.46 25.20
N SER A 313 4.70 -3.45 24.73
CA SER A 313 4.45 -4.87 25.02
C SER A 313 5.75 -5.69 25.01
N PRO A 314 6.71 -5.42 25.92
CA PRO A 314 8.04 -6.04 25.90
C PRO A 314 8.00 -7.57 26.04
N GLN A 315 7.07 -8.13 26.81
CA GLN A 315 6.91 -9.59 26.93
C GLN A 315 6.45 -10.22 25.61
N LEU A 316 5.60 -9.52 24.85
CA LEU A 316 5.19 -9.95 23.52
C LEU A 316 6.36 -9.85 22.53
N ALA A 317 7.16 -8.79 22.61
CA ALA A 317 8.36 -8.61 21.81
C ALA A 317 9.34 -9.78 22.03
N GLN A 318 9.63 -10.11 23.29
CA GLN A 318 10.51 -11.23 23.67
C GLN A 318 10.00 -12.59 23.16
N LYS A 319 8.70 -12.85 23.29
CA LYS A 319 8.07 -14.06 22.76
C LYS A 319 8.19 -14.14 21.23
N ARG A 320 7.95 -13.04 20.53
CA ARG A 320 8.07 -12.97 19.07
C ARG A 320 9.52 -13.12 18.62
N PHE A 321 10.48 -12.54 19.34
CA PHE A 321 11.90 -12.69 19.06
C PHE A 321 12.37 -14.13 19.24
N SER A 322 11.86 -14.84 20.26
CA SER A 322 12.15 -16.27 20.43
C SER A 322 11.69 -17.09 19.22
N PHE A 323 10.48 -16.83 18.70
CA PHE A 323 10.02 -17.46 17.45
C PHE A 323 10.87 -17.07 16.24
N LEU A 324 11.36 -15.84 16.18
CA LEU A 324 12.25 -15.40 15.10
C LEU A 324 13.55 -16.20 15.10
N LEU A 325 14.17 -16.36 16.28
CA LEU A 325 15.39 -17.15 16.43
C LEU A 325 15.18 -18.62 16.03
N GLU A 326 14.06 -19.23 16.43
CA GLU A 326 13.69 -20.59 16.00
C GLU A 326 13.61 -20.69 14.47
N GLU A 327 12.95 -19.74 13.80
CA GLU A 327 12.81 -19.74 12.34
C GLU A 327 14.14 -19.51 11.61
N LEU A 328 15.00 -18.63 12.13
CA LEU A 328 16.35 -18.40 11.57
C LEU A 328 17.27 -19.60 11.78
N ASN A 329 17.17 -20.27 12.93
CA ASN A 329 17.95 -21.47 13.25
C ASN A 329 17.50 -22.66 12.38
N HIS A 330 16.18 -22.89 12.24
CA HIS A 330 15.65 -23.91 11.33
C HIS A 330 16.06 -23.69 9.87
N ALA A 331 16.25 -22.43 9.46
CA ALA A 331 16.77 -22.07 8.14
C ALA A 331 18.30 -22.19 8.02
N ASN A 332 19.00 -22.61 9.08
CA ASN A 332 20.47 -22.64 9.20
C ASN A 332 21.15 -21.29 8.90
N ILE A 333 20.47 -20.18 9.22
CA ILE A 333 21.00 -18.82 9.05
C ILE A 333 21.84 -18.41 10.26
N ILE A 334 21.43 -18.86 11.46
CA ILE A 334 22.15 -18.68 12.72
C ILE A 334 22.36 -20.04 13.38
N ASN A 335 23.30 -20.13 14.32
CA ASN A 335 23.52 -21.34 15.13
C ASN A 335 22.93 -21.19 16.53
N ASP A 336 22.85 -22.31 17.27
CA ASP A 336 22.25 -22.35 18.61
C ASP A 336 22.93 -21.41 19.62
N VAL A 337 24.26 -21.27 19.53
CA VAL A 337 25.05 -20.41 20.43
C VAL A 337 24.70 -18.95 20.21
N LEU A 338 24.67 -18.51 18.95
CA LEU A 338 24.29 -17.16 18.56
C LEU A 338 22.84 -16.87 18.96
N ALA A 339 21.93 -17.84 18.74
CA ALA A 339 20.53 -17.70 19.09
C ALA A 339 20.32 -17.51 20.62
N GLU A 340 20.94 -18.36 21.44
CA GLU A 340 20.77 -18.29 22.90
C GLU A 340 21.39 -17.01 23.50
N ASN A 341 22.54 -16.57 22.98
CA ASN A 341 23.16 -15.32 23.41
C ASN A 341 22.32 -14.11 22.97
N ALA A 342 21.90 -14.04 21.71
CA ALA A 342 21.06 -12.96 21.22
C ALA A 342 19.72 -12.87 21.98
N LYS A 343 19.14 -14.01 22.36
CA LYS A 343 17.92 -14.06 23.19
C LYS A 343 18.12 -13.41 24.56
N LYS A 344 19.24 -13.69 25.23
CA LYS A 344 19.59 -13.09 26.53
C LYS A 344 19.84 -11.59 26.41
N GLU A 345 20.57 -11.16 25.40
CA GLU A 345 20.84 -9.75 25.13
C GLU A 345 19.54 -8.99 24.78
N TYR A 346 18.64 -9.61 24.02
CA TYR A 346 17.34 -9.04 23.69
C TYR A 346 16.41 -8.91 24.89
N LEU A 347 16.44 -9.89 25.80
CA LEU A 347 15.72 -9.82 27.07
C LEU A 347 16.16 -8.59 27.88
N HIS A 348 17.47 -8.36 27.98
CA HIS A 348 18.01 -7.17 28.62
C HIS A 348 17.55 -5.90 27.90
N PHE A 349 17.68 -5.84 26.57
CA PHE A 349 17.27 -4.69 25.76
C PHE A 349 15.79 -4.31 25.94
N CYS A 350 14.89 -5.29 25.91
CA CYS A 350 13.45 -5.07 26.13
C CYS A 350 13.09 -4.62 27.55
N ASN A 351 13.99 -4.81 28.52
CA ASN A 351 13.80 -4.46 29.93
C ASN A 351 14.52 -3.15 30.32
N LEU A 352 15.13 -2.44 29.36
CA LEU A 352 15.64 -1.08 29.57
C LEU A 352 14.53 -0.15 30.07
N LYS A 353 14.90 0.93 30.78
CA LYS A 353 13.90 1.87 31.29
C LYS A 353 13.14 2.49 30.12
N LYS A 354 11.86 2.78 30.35
CA LYS A 354 11.00 3.41 29.34
C LYS A 354 11.60 4.69 28.76
N SER A 355 12.27 5.50 29.58
CA SER A 355 12.96 6.72 29.15
C SER A 355 14.12 6.42 28.20
N GLU A 356 14.89 5.35 28.43
CA GLU A 356 15.99 4.95 27.56
C GLU A 356 15.46 4.46 26.21
N LEU A 357 14.44 3.59 26.22
CA LEU A 357 13.78 3.13 25.00
C LEU A 357 13.11 4.28 24.23
N GLN A 358 12.59 5.28 24.93
CA GLN A 358 12.04 6.49 24.32
C GLN A 358 13.12 7.31 23.63
N GLU A 359 14.28 7.50 24.24
CA GLU A 359 15.39 8.21 23.60
C GLU A 359 15.98 7.43 22.41
N ILE A 360 16.17 6.11 22.55
CA ILE A 360 16.68 5.25 21.46
C ILE A 360 15.75 5.34 20.23
N PHE A 361 14.44 5.22 20.45
CA PHE A 361 13.46 5.22 19.37
C PHE A 361 12.84 6.60 19.11
N ARG A 362 13.34 7.66 19.72
CA ARG A 362 12.91 9.05 19.47
C ARG A 362 12.96 9.42 17.98
N PRO A 363 13.96 8.97 17.20
CA PRO A 363 13.98 9.22 15.75
C PRO A 363 12.86 8.50 14.98
N CYS A 364 12.20 7.51 15.57
CA CYS A 364 11.13 6.72 14.98
C CYS A 364 9.74 7.38 15.13
N ASP A 365 9.67 8.66 15.50
CA ASP A 365 8.38 9.36 15.61
C ASP A 365 7.63 9.26 14.27
N GLN A 366 6.33 8.98 14.35
CA GLN A 366 5.48 8.38 13.29
C GLN A 366 5.32 9.24 12.03
N PHE A 367 6.04 10.36 11.95
CA PHE A 367 5.95 11.42 10.96
C PHE A 367 7.33 11.84 10.40
N SER A 368 8.44 11.26 10.89
CA SER A 368 9.78 11.52 10.38
C SER A 368 10.29 10.33 9.57
N ASP A 369 10.16 10.44 8.25
CA ASP A 369 10.75 9.51 7.30
C ASP A 369 12.26 9.73 7.11
N GLU A 370 13.00 10.28 8.08
CA GLU A 370 14.42 10.58 7.87
C GLU A 370 15.35 9.41 8.23
N VAL A 371 15.02 8.59 9.22
CA VAL A 371 15.94 7.56 9.75
C VAL A 371 15.31 6.17 9.74
N GLY A 372 16.01 5.19 9.15
CA GLY A 372 15.59 3.78 9.12
C GLY A 372 15.93 3.02 10.41
N LEU A 373 15.24 1.89 10.65
CA LEU A 373 15.52 1.05 11.83
C LEU A 373 16.96 0.53 11.86
N ASP A 374 17.56 0.29 10.72
CA ASP A 374 18.99 -0.06 10.56
C ASP A 374 19.91 0.99 11.15
N THR A 375 19.62 2.27 10.92
CA THR A 375 20.41 3.36 11.49
C THR A 375 20.18 3.49 13.00
N ILE A 376 18.93 3.32 13.45
CA ILE A 376 18.57 3.41 14.89
C ILE A 376 19.19 2.27 15.69
N TYR A 377 19.02 1.03 15.24
CA TYR A 377 19.65 -0.13 15.90
C TYR A 377 21.17 -0.06 15.77
N GLY A 378 21.70 0.40 14.63
CA GLY A 378 23.13 0.58 14.42
C GLY A 378 23.75 1.57 15.39
N SER A 379 23.13 2.73 15.61
CA SER A 379 23.68 3.77 16.49
C SER A 379 23.77 3.34 17.95
N PHE A 380 22.93 2.40 18.38
CA PHE A 380 22.89 1.93 19.76
C PHE A 380 23.62 0.60 19.99
N LEU A 381 23.63 -0.32 19.01
CA LEU A 381 24.16 -1.67 19.21
C LEU A 381 25.57 -1.87 18.65
N ILE A 382 26.03 -1.02 17.72
CA ILE A 382 27.38 -1.15 17.14
C ILE A 382 28.43 -0.76 18.18
N GLY A 383 29.38 -1.67 18.44
CA GLY A 383 30.49 -1.42 19.36
C GLY A 383 30.17 -1.74 20.83
N GLU A 384 28.90 -1.97 21.16
CA GLU A 384 28.48 -2.35 22.50
C GLU A 384 28.74 -3.85 22.77
N ALA A 385 29.64 -4.14 23.70
CA ALA A 385 30.03 -5.52 24.03
C ALA A 385 28.84 -6.37 24.53
N ASN A 386 27.87 -5.73 25.19
CA ASN A 386 26.68 -6.37 25.76
C ASN A 386 25.60 -6.73 24.72
N TYR A 387 25.74 -6.27 23.46
CA TYR A 387 24.73 -6.46 22.41
C TYR A 387 25.29 -7.01 21.10
N LYS A 388 26.49 -7.61 21.16
CA LYS A 388 27.19 -8.11 19.97
C LYS A 388 26.36 -9.13 19.19
N HIS A 389 25.79 -10.12 19.88
CA HIS A 389 25.04 -11.22 19.27
C HIS A 389 23.67 -10.75 18.78
N LEU A 390 23.02 -9.87 19.55
CA LEU A 390 21.77 -9.24 19.20
C LEU A 390 21.93 -8.42 17.91
N TRP A 391 22.99 -7.63 17.81
CA TRP A 391 23.26 -6.85 16.60
C TRP A 391 23.46 -7.74 15.36
N GLU A 392 24.16 -8.85 15.52
CA GLU A 392 24.38 -9.81 14.44
C GLU A 392 23.05 -10.38 13.90
N VAL A 393 22.13 -10.76 14.79
CA VAL A 393 20.79 -11.25 14.42
C VAL A 393 19.94 -10.13 13.79
N ILE A 394 19.90 -8.95 14.40
CA ILE A 394 19.11 -7.81 13.88
C ILE A 394 19.58 -7.43 12.48
N LYS A 395 20.89 -7.42 12.23
CA LYS A 395 21.46 -7.13 10.93
C LYS A 395 20.97 -8.11 9.86
N ILE A 396 20.97 -9.41 10.15
CA ILE A 396 20.40 -10.43 9.26
C ILE A 396 18.93 -10.09 8.94
N CYS A 397 18.13 -9.77 9.96
CA CYS A 397 16.71 -9.46 9.80
C CYS A 397 16.43 -8.21 8.97
N LEU A 398 17.20 -7.13 9.16
CA LEU A 398 17.02 -5.89 8.41
C LEU A 398 17.51 -6.01 6.97
N VAL A 399 18.51 -6.87 6.71
CA VAL A 399 18.95 -7.20 5.34
C VAL A 399 17.85 -7.90 4.53
N LEU A 400 17.01 -8.73 5.17
CA LEU A 400 15.87 -9.37 4.49
C LEU A 400 14.92 -8.36 3.85
N SER A 401 14.79 -7.16 4.43
CA SER A 401 13.94 -6.09 3.88
C SER A 401 14.44 -5.54 2.54
N HIS A 402 15.76 -5.59 2.28
CA HIS A 402 16.34 -5.06 1.04
C HIS A 402 16.30 -6.07 -0.12
N GLY A 403 15.94 -7.33 0.14
CA GLY A 403 15.87 -8.39 -0.89
C GLY A 403 14.71 -8.28 -1.88
N ASN A 404 13.72 -7.40 -1.64
CA ASN A 404 12.52 -7.24 -2.48
C ASN A 404 12.25 -5.81 -2.97
N ALA A 405 13.02 -4.80 -2.56
CA ALA A 405 12.75 -3.40 -2.90
C ALA A 405 12.69 -3.15 -4.42
N THR A 406 13.47 -3.91 -5.21
CA THR A 406 13.47 -3.80 -6.68
C THR A 406 12.22 -4.37 -7.32
N VAL A 407 11.65 -5.45 -6.75
CA VAL A 407 10.46 -6.13 -7.32
C VAL A 407 9.17 -5.41 -6.91
N GLU A 408 9.16 -4.80 -5.71
CA GLU A 408 8.03 -4.02 -5.21
C GLU A 408 7.92 -2.62 -5.83
N GLY A 409 9.01 -2.07 -6.37
CA GLY A 409 8.99 -0.88 -7.23
C GLY A 409 8.13 -1.05 -8.49
N GLY A 410 7.87 -2.30 -8.92
CA GLY A 410 6.99 -2.62 -10.05
C GLY A 410 5.49 -2.43 -9.79
N PHE A 411 5.07 -2.28 -8.53
CA PHE A 411 3.68 -1.99 -8.16
C PHE A 411 3.40 -0.49 -7.99
N SER A 412 4.43 0.36 -8.17
CA SER A 412 4.25 1.81 -8.18
C SER A 412 3.69 2.24 -9.53
N VAL A 413 2.68 3.11 -9.49
CA VAL A 413 2.16 3.85 -10.65
C VAL A 413 3.24 4.72 -11.32
N ASN A 414 4.47 4.75 -10.79
CA ASN A 414 5.64 5.31 -11.45
C ASN A 414 6.23 4.37 -12.50
N LYS A 415 5.49 4.22 -13.61
CA LYS A 415 6.08 3.90 -14.93
C LYS A 415 7.12 4.94 -15.37
N SER A 416 7.23 6.05 -14.64
CA SER A 416 8.12 7.19 -14.82
C SER A 416 9.43 7.14 -14.04
N LEU A 417 9.62 6.23 -13.06
CA LEU A 417 10.87 6.18 -12.25
C LEU A 417 11.84 5.06 -12.65
N LEU A 418 11.42 4.11 -13.49
CA LEU A 418 12.36 3.24 -14.18
C LEU A 418 12.67 3.90 -15.53
N VAL A 419 13.81 4.57 -15.61
CA VAL A 419 14.30 5.15 -16.87
C VAL A 419 14.49 4.06 -17.94
N GLU A 420 14.57 2.77 -17.58
CA GLU A 420 14.25 1.67 -18.50
C GLU A 420 13.92 0.42 -17.67
N ASN A 421 12.77 -0.21 -17.93
CA ASN A 421 12.47 -1.56 -17.46
C ASN A 421 13.36 -2.55 -18.25
N MET A 422 14.65 -2.57 -17.93
CA MET A 422 15.64 -3.33 -18.66
C MET A 422 15.42 -4.83 -18.44
N HIS A 423 15.31 -5.58 -19.53
CA HIS A 423 15.32 -7.03 -19.47
C HIS A 423 16.68 -7.54 -18.95
N GLU A 424 16.70 -8.70 -18.30
CA GLU A 424 17.91 -9.36 -17.76
C GLU A 424 19.09 -9.36 -18.73
N LYS A 425 18.82 -9.64 -20.02
CA LYS A 425 19.84 -9.62 -21.09
C LYS A 425 20.50 -8.25 -21.26
N THR A 426 19.74 -7.17 -21.09
CA THR A 426 20.25 -5.80 -21.18
C THR A 426 21.12 -5.47 -19.97
N VAL A 427 20.74 -5.92 -18.77
CA VAL A 427 21.53 -5.73 -17.55
C VAL A 427 22.87 -6.47 -17.65
N ILE A 428 22.84 -7.73 -18.09
CA ILE A 428 24.05 -8.54 -18.33
C ILE A 428 24.96 -7.84 -19.35
N ALA A 429 24.40 -7.36 -20.47
CA ALA A 429 25.16 -6.66 -21.49
C ALA A 429 25.83 -5.37 -20.97
N GLN A 430 25.10 -4.55 -20.20
CA GLN A 430 25.67 -3.34 -19.58
C GLN A 430 26.77 -3.65 -18.58
N ARG A 431 26.62 -4.74 -17.80
CA ARG A 431 27.63 -5.18 -16.85
C ARG A 431 28.90 -5.64 -17.55
N HIS A 432 28.80 -6.42 -18.63
CA HIS A 432 29.96 -6.77 -19.44
C HIS A 432 30.68 -5.54 -19.98
N ILE A 433 29.94 -4.55 -20.48
CA ILE A 433 30.52 -3.28 -20.96
C ILE A 433 31.25 -2.56 -19.81
N HIS A 434 30.63 -2.46 -18.64
CA HIS A 434 31.23 -1.82 -17.48
C HIS A 434 32.51 -2.53 -17.00
N ASP A 435 32.49 -3.85 -16.92
CA ASP A 435 33.63 -4.65 -16.47
C ASP A 435 34.81 -4.53 -17.46
N GLU A 436 34.53 -4.50 -18.77
CA GLU A 436 35.56 -4.29 -19.80
C GLU A 436 36.16 -2.86 -19.75
N ILE A 437 35.33 -1.84 -19.49
CA ILE A 437 35.80 -0.45 -19.31
C ILE A 437 36.73 -0.35 -18.09
N GLN A 438 36.39 -1.05 -17.01
CA GLN A 438 37.20 -1.09 -15.78
C GLN A 438 38.53 -1.80 -16.02
N GLU A 439 38.51 -2.96 -16.70
CA GLU A 439 39.71 -3.73 -17.03
C GLU A 439 40.67 -2.94 -17.94
N ALA A 440 40.14 -2.16 -18.87
CA ALA A 440 40.93 -1.25 -19.71
C ALA A 440 41.54 -0.06 -18.94
N GLY A 441 41.20 0.16 -17.67
CA GLY A 441 41.65 1.33 -16.89
C GLY A 441 40.87 2.60 -17.21
N GLY A 442 39.64 2.48 -17.68
CA GLY A 442 38.73 3.58 -17.98
C GLY A 442 38.50 3.82 -19.47
N ILE A 443 37.50 4.65 -19.78
CA ILE A 443 36.98 4.85 -21.15
C ILE A 443 38.05 5.35 -22.14
N LYS A 444 39.04 6.11 -21.65
CA LYS A 444 40.10 6.71 -22.48
C LYS A 444 41.07 5.68 -23.06
N ASN A 445 41.15 4.49 -22.45
CA ASN A 445 42.10 3.45 -22.82
C ASN A 445 41.49 2.36 -23.71
N ILE A 446 40.22 2.52 -24.10
CA ILE A 446 39.50 1.53 -24.90
C ILE A 446 39.83 1.74 -26.38
N HIS A 447 40.47 0.73 -26.96
CA HIS A 447 40.76 0.74 -28.38
C HIS A 447 39.50 0.41 -29.21
N ILE A 448 38.98 1.40 -29.94
CA ILE A 448 37.81 1.21 -30.82
C ILE A 448 38.20 0.34 -32.02
N SER A 449 37.78 -0.93 -31.99
CA SER A 449 38.06 -1.87 -33.09
C SER A 449 37.12 -1.65 -34.28
N LYS A 450 37.58 -2.04 -35.48
CA LYS A 450 36.75 -2.05 -36.70
C LYS A 450 35.47 -2.88 -36.53
N LYS A 451 35.54 -3.99 -35.78
CA LYS A 451 34.38 -4.82 -35.45
C LYS A 451 33.33 -4.04 -34.67
N MET A 452 33.73 -3.25 -33.67
CA MET A 452 32.79 -2.42 -32.90
C MET A 452 32.08 -1.39 -33.78
N LEU A 453 32.82 -0.75 -34.68
CA LEU A 453 32.25 0.20 -35.65
C LEU A 453 31.24 -0.47 -36.59
N ASP A 454 31.56 -1.66 -37.09
CA ASP A 454 30.65 -2.43 -37.94
C ASP A 454 29.40 -2.91 -37.18
N TYR A 455 29.54 -3.27 -35.90
CA TYR A 455 28.42 -3.61 -35.02
C TYR A 455 27.47 -2.42 -34.81
N VAL A 456 28.00 -1.23 -34.53
CA VAL A 456 27.19 0.00 -34.36
C VAL A 456 26.48 0.36 -35.65
N ARG A 457 27.18 0.33 -36.79
CA ARG A 457 26.57 0.61 -38.12
C ARG A 457 25.41 -0.35 -38.43
N GLY A 458 25.53 -1.62 -38.04
CA GLY A 458 24.49 -2.63 -38.24
C GLY A 458 23.38 -2.65 -37.18
N ALA A 459 23.46 -1.88 -36.10
CA ALA A 459 22.60 -2.02 -34.93
C ALA A 459 21.11 -1.80 -35.26
N ARG A 460 20.79 -0.77 -36.05
CA ARG A 460 19.41 -0.44 -36.44
C ARG A 460 18.75 -1.55 -37.26
N LYS A 461 19.50 -2.15 -38.19
CA LYS A 461 19.00 -3.27 -39.01
C LYS A 461 18.69 -4.48 -38.13
N ARG A 462 19.61 -4.86 -37.24
CA ARG A 462 19.43 -5.97 -36.30
C ARG A 462 18.25 -5.75 -35.35
N TYR A 463 18.03 -4.49 -34.93
CA TYR A 463 16.87 -4.14 -34.11
C TYR A 463 15.55 -4.36 -34.86
N HIS A 464 15.46 -3.96 -36.12
CA HIS A 464 14.28 -4.22 -36.95
C HIS A 464 14.06 -5.73 -37.16
N GLU A 465 15.09 -6.51 -37.46
CA GLU A 465 15.02 -7.97 -37.58
C GLU A 465 14.52 -8.62 -36.27
N TYR A 466 15.00 -8.16 -35.12
CA TYR A 466 14.53 -8.60 -33.80
C TYR A 466 13.04 -8.30 -33.58
N LEU A 467 12.57 -7.10 -33.96
CA LEU A 467 11.15 -6.73 -33.83
C LEU A 467 10.25 -7.61 -34.72
N GLU A 468 10.69 -7.95 -35.93
CA GLU A 468 9.96 -8.85 -36.82
C GLU A 468 9.88 -10.26 -36.25
N MET A 469 10.99 -10.80 -35.75
CA MET A 469 11.03 -12.09 -35.07
C MET A 469 10.08 -12.11 -33.86
N LYS A 470 10.07 -11.05 -33.04
CA LYS A 470 9.15 -10.93 -31.89
C LYS A 470 7.68 -10.91 -32.30
N LYS A 471 7.36 -10.25 -33.43
CA LYS A 471 6.01 -10.24 -34.00
C LYS A 471 5.59 -11.64 -34.45
N GLN A 472 6.48 -12.40 -35.09
CA GLN A 472 6.23 -13.77 -35.51
C GLN A 472 6.04 -14.71 -34.32
N GLU A 473 6.92 -14.66 -33.31
CA GLU A 473 6.80 -15.44 -32.07
C GLU A 473 5.45 -15.21 -31.38
N LYS A 474 5.00 -13.95 -31.32
CA LYS A 474 3.70 -13.59 -30.73
C LYS A 474 2.55 -14.18 -31.53
N SER A 475 2.57 -14.04 -32.86
CA SER A 475 1.53 -14.60 -33.73
C SER A 475 1.43 -16.12 -33.58
N GLU A 476 2.58 -16.82 -33.49
CA GLU A 476 2.60 -18.27 -33.33
C GLU A 476 2.07 -18.70 -31.94
N LYS A 477 2.44 -17.97 -30.88
CA LYS A 477 1.88 -18.19 -29.53
C LYS A 477 0.37 -17.98 -29.50
N ASP A 478 -0.12 -16.95 -30.17
CA ASP A 478 -1.56 -16.67 -30.24
C ASP A 478 -2.31 -17.78 -31.02
N LYS A 479 -1.72 -18.28 -32.12
CA LYS A 479 -2.25 -19.44 -32.85
C LYS A 479 -2.31 -20.70 -31.98
N LYS A 480 -1.21 -21.05 -31.30
CA LYS A 480 -1.15 -22.20 -30.38
C LYS A 480 -2.18 -22.07 -29.24
N LYS A 481 -2.37 -20.86 -28.71
CA LYS A 481 -3.36 -20.59 -27.66
C LYS A 481 -4.80 -20.74 -28.17
N ALA A 482 -5.08 -20.30 -29.41
CA ALA A 482 -6.38 -20.48 -30.04
C ALA A 482 -6.68 -21.95 -30.31
N GLU A 483 -5.70 -22.71 -30.80
CA GLU A 483 -5.81 -24.15 -31.03
C GLU A 483 -6.05 -24.93 -29.73
N LYS A 484 -5.28 -24.62 -28.68
CA LYS A 484 -5.50 -25.19 -27.35
C LYS A 484 -6.92 -24.96 -26.85
N ARG A 485 -7.46 -23.74 -27.00
CA ARG A 485 -8.85 -23.44 -26.62
C ARG A 485 -9.87 -24.27 -27.38
N LYS A 486 -9.64 -24.55 -28.67
CA LYS A 486 -10.53 -25.41 -29.47
C LYS A 486 -10.50 -26.85 -28.96
N LEU A 487 -9.32 -27.39 -28.69
CA LEU A 487 -9.16 -28.72 -28.11
C LEU A 487 -9.80 -28.84 -26.73
N ASP A 488 -9.60 -27.84 -25.86
CA ASP A 488 -10.20 -27.80 -24.52
C ASP A 488 -11.74 -27.84 -24.57
N ILE A 489 -12.36 -27.21 -25.58
CA ILE A 489 -13.81 -27.27 -25.82
C ILE A 489 -14.22 -28.68 -26.26
N GLN A 490 -13.54 -29.24 -27.27
CA GLN A 490 -13.84 -30.60 -27.77
C GLN A 490 -13.72 -31.67 -26.67
N VAL A 491 -12.70 -31.57 -25.82
CA VAL A 491 -12.52 -32.49 -24.69
C VAL A 491 -13.70 -32.40 -23.73
N LYS A 492 -14.15 -31.19 -23.38
CA LYS A 492 -15.32 -31.01 -22.50
C LYS A 492 -16.60 -31.57 -23.09
N ASP A 493 -16.82 -31.37 -24.39
CA ASP A 493 -18.01 -31.87 -25.07
C ASP A 493 -18.04 -33.41 -25.05
N LEU A 494 -16.91 -34.05 -25.39
CA LEU A 494 -16.77 -35.51 -25.37
C LEU A 494 -16.85 -36.11 -23.96
N GLU A 495 -16.28 -35.45 -22.96
CA GLU A 495 -16.42 -35.85 -21.55
C GLU A 495 -17.87 -35.77 -21.08
N GLY A 496 -18.60 -34.74 -21.52
CA GLY A 496 -20.03 -34.59 -21.27
C GLY A 496 -20.86 -35.71 -21.89
N GLU A 497 -20.57 -36.06 -23.15
CA GLU A 497 -21.24 -37.17 -23.85
C GLU A 497 -20.93 -38.53 -23.22
N ARG A 498 -19.66 -38.79 -22.87
CA ARG A 498 -19.27 -40.00 -22.13
C ARG A 498 -20.04 -40.14 -20.83
N LYS A 499 -20.20 -39.04 -20.08
CA LYS A 499 -20.95 -39.06 -18.81
C LYS A 499 -22.43 -39.40 -19.02
N LYS A 500 -23.07 -38.83 -20.05
CA LYS A 500 -24.47 -39.15 -20.41
C LYS A 500 -24.63 -40.62 -20.78
N LEU A 501 -23.71 -41.17 -21.59
CA LEU A 501 -23.72 -42.58 -21.97
C LEU A 501 -23.52 -43.51 -20.76
N MET A 502 -22.62 -43.18 -19.85
CA MET A 502 -22.44 -43.98 -18.62
C MET A 502 -23.70 -43.99 -17.76
N MET A 503 -24.35 -42.84 -17.56
CA MET A 503 -25.60 -42.77 -16.78
C MET A 503 -26.70 -43.61 -17.43
N ALA A 504 -26.90 -43.49 -18.75
CA ALA A 504 -27.91 -44.28 -19.46
C ALA A 504 -27.62 -45.79 -19.45
N THR A 505 -26.34 -46.19 -19.40
CA THR A 505 -25.96 -47.61 -19.31
C THR A 505 -26.23 -48.16 -17.91
N GLU A 506 -25.96 -47.37 -16.86
CA GLU A 506 -26.26 -47.76 -15.48
C GLU A 506 -27.76 -47.90 -15.23
N GLU A 507 -28.58 -46.96 -15.72
CA GLU A 507 -30.04 -47.03 -15.63
C GLU A 507 -30.58 -48.33 -16.27
N LYS A 508 -30.05 -48.72 -17.44
CA LYS A 508 -30.41 -49.98 -18.09
C LYS A 508 -29.96 -51.20 -17.28
N ARG A 509 -28.77 -51.14 -16.69
CA ARG A 509 -28.23 -52.22 -15.84
C ARG A 509 -29.12 -52.42 -14.61
N GLU A 510 -29.49 -51.36 -13.92
CA GLU A 510 -30.39 -51.41 -12.77
C GLU A 510 -31.76 -51.99 -13.13
N ALA A 511 -32.32 -51.61 -14.28
CA ALA A 511 -33.58 -52.16 -14.77
C ALA A 511 -33.51 -53.68 -15.01
N ILE A 512 -32.43 -54.15 -15.64
CA ILE A 512 -32.19 -55.59 -15.85
C ILE A 512 -32.02 -56.32 -14.52
N ASP A 513 -31.30 -55.74 -13.55
CA ASP A 513 -31.08 -56.35 -12.24
C ASP A 513 -32.39 -56.51 -11.45
N VAL A 514 -33.31 -55.53 -11.55
CA VAL A 514 -34.65 -55.62 -10.95
C VAL A 514 -35.45 -56.76 -11.58
N GLU A 515 -35.49 -56.86 -12.91
CA GLU A 515 -36.20 -57.92 -13.62
C GLU A 515 -35.64 -59.31 -13.28
N LEU A 516 -34.31 -59.45 -13.19
CA LEU A 516 -33.63 -60.66 -12.74
C LEU A 516 -34.02 -61.05 -11.30
N GLN A 517 -34.13 -60.09 -10.39
CA GLN A 517 -34.59 -60.36 -9.03
C GLN A 517 -36.03 -60.84 -8.98
N GLU A 518 -36.93 -60.24 -9.76
CA GLU A 518 -38.32 -60.67 -9.84
C GLU A 518 -38.45 -62.09 -10.38
N LEU A 519 -37.72 -62.41 -11.46
CA LEU A 519 -37.71 -63.75 -12.04
C LEU A 519 -37.13 -64.78 -11.06
N LYS A 520 -36.06 -64.46 -10.33
CA LYS A 520 -35.52 -65.33 -9.29
C LYS A 520 -36.51 -65.57 -8.15
N LYS A 521 -37.26 -64.55 -7.72
CA LYS A 521 -38.32 -64.69 -6.71
C LYS A 521 -39.44 -65.61 -7.21
N LYS A 522 -39.90 -65.43 -8.46
CA LYS A 522 -40.90 -66.31 -9.09
C LYS A 522 -40.39 -67.75 -9.20
N GLN A 523 -39.14 -67.94 -9.62
CA GLN A 523 -38.49 -69.25 -9.68
C GLN A 523 -38.42 -69.92 -8.31
N ALA A 524 -38.05 -69.17 -7.26
CA ALA A 524 -38.00 -69.68 -5.89
C ALA A 524 -39.37 -70.03 -5.30
N SER A 525 -40.46 -69.48 -5.84
CA SER A 525 -41.83 -69.83 -5.43
C SER A 525 -42.40 -71.08 -6.13
N LEU A 526 -41.70 -71.60 -7.14
CA LEU A 526 -42.09 -72.80 -7.90
C LEU A 526 -41.43 -74.08 -7.38
N TYR A 527 -40.49 -73.96 -6.44
CA TYR A 527 -39.85 -75.05 -5.69
C TYR A 527 -40.25 -74.92 -4.22
#